data_AF-A0A3R9Y686-F1
#
_entry.id   AF-A0A3R9Y686-F1
#
_cell.length_a   1.000
_cell.length_b   1.000
_cell.length_c   1.000
_cell.angle_alpha   90.00
_cell.angle_beta   90.00
_cell.angle_gamma   90.00
#
_symmetry.space_group_name_H-M   'P 1'
#
loop_
_entity.id
_entity.type
_entity.pdbx_description
1 polymer ?
#
loop_
_entity_poly.entity_id
_entity_poly.type
_entity_poly.pdbx_seq_one_letter_code
_entity_poly.pdbx_strand_id
1 'polypeptide(L)'
;MSNYNRKLAHIILQKNNHPIYGGTINDKSITRYLEELNNKGYLIMFYPMLLIDSYEKPWRGRMYVNDAKDIENFFDGENGYNKFILHYAKLVKGKVKAFLIGSEMVELTKFKTSDNKFLVVDKLIDLAKQVRGILGKNVMISYAADWSEYHHTDGGWYFLDKLWASEYIDFIGIDAYFPLTSNDKTTYDIN
;
A
#
# COMPACT_ATOMS: atom_id res chain seq x y z
N MET A 1 7.75 12.53 -12.07
CA MET A 1 8.44 11.67 -13.06
C MET A 1 9.56 10.97 -12.32
N SER A 2 9.53 9.65 -12.26
CA SER A 2 10.63 8.87 -11.73
C SER A 2 11.85 9.04 -12.66
N ASN A 3 13.06 9.21 -12.14
CA ASN A 3 14.29 9.42 -12.93
C ASN A 3 14.76 8.16 -13.72
N TYR A 4 13.86 7.22 -13.99
CA TYR A 4 14.13 5.98 -14.71
C TYR A 4 13.56 6.05 -16.12
N ASN A 5 14.33 5.52 -17.07
CA ASN A 5 13.89 5.26 -18.45
C ASN A 5 14.13 3.77 -18.75
N ARG A 6 13.75 3.31 -19.95
CA ARG A 6 13.92 1.90 -20.35
C ARG A 6 15.36 1.37 -20.18
N LYS A 7 16.37 2.23 -20.32
CA LYS A 7 17.79 1.87 -20.21
C LYS A 7 18.28 1.81 -18.76
N LEU A 8 17.73 2.65 -17.88
CA LEU A 8 18.19 2.80 -16.50
C LEU A 8 17.27 2.13 -15.46
N ALA A 9 16.10 1.65 -15.86
CA ALA A 9 15.19 0.93 -14.98
C ALA A 9 15.81 -0.40 -14.52
N HIS A 10 15.64 -0.72 -13.23
CA HIS A 10 16.01 -2.02 -12.68
C HIS A 10 15.29 -3.14 -13.43
N ILE A 11 16.03 -4.16 -13.86
CA ILE A 11 15.46 -5.36 -14.47
C ILE A 11 15.10 -6.31 -13.33
N ILE A 12 13.80 -6.53 -13.13
CA ILE A 12 13.29 -7.48 -12.14
C ILE A 12 13.80 -8.90 -12.40
N LEU A 13 13.83 -9.71 -11.35
CA LEU A 13 14.29 -11.09 -11.43
C LEU A 13 13.52 -11.88 -12.51
N GLN A 14 14.21 -12.86 -13.10
CA GLN A 14 13.65 -13.71 -14.14
C GLN A 14 13.81 -15.18 -13.78
N LYS A 15 12.81 -15.99 -14.14
CA LYS A 15 12.85 -17.46 -14.08
C LYS A 15 12.51 -18.00 -15.46
N ASN A 16 13.40 -18.83 -16.02
CA ASN A 16 13.26 -19.39 -17.37
C ASN A 16 13.03 -18.33 -18.46
N ASN A 17 13.81 -17.22 -18.44
CA ASN A 17 13.66 -16.07 -19.36
C ASN A 17 12.31 -15.33 -19.29
N HIS A 18 11.51 -15.58 -18.24
CA HIS A 18 10.29 -14.84 -17.97
C HIS A 18 10.44 -14.02 -16.68
N PRO A 19 9.96 -12.77 -16.64
CA PRO A 19 10.02 -11.98 -15.42
C PRO A 19 9.14 -12.60 -14.33
N ILE A 20 9.63 -12.59 -13.08
CA ILE A 20 8.87 -13.19 -11.97
C ILE A 20 7.64 -12.36 -11.60
N TYR A 21 7.62 -11.07 -11.92
CA TYR A 21 6.47 -10.17 -11.80
C TYR A 21 6.20 -9.44 -13.11
N GLY A 22 5.02 -8.83 -13.23
CA GLY A 22 4.85 -7.73 -14.17
C GLY A 22 5.65 -6.53 -13.67
N GLY A 23 6.52 -5.96 -14.51
CA GLY A 23 7.20 -4.71 -14.16
C GLY A 23 6.21 -3.55 -14.00
N THR A 24 6.66 -2.47 -13.37
CA THR A 24 5.83 -1.27 -13.19
C THR A 24 5.43 -0.67 -14.54
N ILE A 25 4.13 -0.42 -14.72
CA ILE A 25 3.59 0.22 -15.92
C ILE A 25 4.11 1.67 -15.98
N ASN A 26 4.56 2.12 -17.15
CA ASN A 26 5.03 3.49 -17.32
C ASN A 26 3.92 4.54 -17.10
N ASP A 27 4.30 5.73 -16.62
CA ASP A 27 3.40 6.84 -16.29
C ASP A 27 2.41 7.21 -17.41
N LYS A 28 2.85 7.19 -18.68
CA LYS A 28 2.01 7.58 -19.82
C LYS A 28 0.88 6.58 -20.05
N SER A 29 1.16 5.28 -19.91
CA SER A 29 0.14 4.23 -20.03
C SER A 29 -0.90 4.33 -18.91
N ILE A 30 -0.46 4.63 -17.67
CA ILE A 30 -1.38 4.84 -16.54
C ILE A 30 -2.26 6.05 -16.80
N THR A 31 -1.68 7.18 -17.17
CA THR A 31 -2.41 8.43 -17.44
C THR A 31 -3.47 8.24 -18.52
N ARG A 32 -3.08 7.63 -19.65
CA ARG A 32 -4.01 7.32 -20.75
C ARG A 32 -5.16 6.42 -20.32
N TYR A 33 -4.90 5.42 -19.48
CA TYR A 33 -5.95 4.53 -19.01
C TYR A 33 -6.91 5.23 -18.04
N LEU A 34 -6.40 6.08 -17.14
CA LEU A 34 -7.23 6.89 -16.26
C LEU A 34 -8.12 7.87 -17.04
N GLU A 35 -7.60 8.47 -18.11
CA GLU A 35 -8.38 9.34 -19.00
C GLU A 35 -9.52 8.57 -19.67
N GLU A 36 -9.25 7.38 -20.20
CA GLU A 36 -10.28 6.52 -20.79
C GLU A 36 -11.36 6.13 -19.77
N LEU A 37 -10.97 5.77 -18.54
CA LEU A 37 -11.94 5.45 -17.48
C LEU A 37 -12.80 6.65 -17.10
N ASN A 38 -12.21 7.85 -17.00
CA ASN A 38 -12.97 9.09 -16.77
C ASN A 38 -13.91 9.42 -17.92
N ASN A 39 -13.49 9.24 -19.18
CA ASN A 39 -14.33 9.46 -20.37
C ASN A 39 -15.55 8.54 -20.41
N LYS A 40 -15.43 7.34 -19.82
CA LYS A 40 -16.54 6.41 -19.63
C LYS A 40 -17.41 6.70 -18.40
N GLY A 41 -17.07 7.72 -17.61
CA GLY A 41 -17.82 8.12 -16.42
C GLY A 41 -17.55 7.26 -15.18
N TYR A 42 -16.49 6.45 -15.16
CA TYR A 42 -16.15 5.65 -13.98
C TYR A 42 -15.54 6.51 -12.86
N LEU A 43 -15.93 6.20 -11.62
CA LEU A 43 -15.22 6.69 -10.44
C LEU A 43 -14.00 5.79 -10.21
N ILE A 44 -12.83 6.41 -10.04
CA ILE A 44 -11.56 5.68 -9.98
C ILE A 44 -10.98 5.76 -8.57
N MET A 45 -10.69 4.60 -7.98
CA MET A 45 -9.78 4.45 -6.85
C MET A 45 -8.42 4.02 -7.38
N PHE A 46 -7.38 4.77 -7.05
CA PHE A 46 -6.00 4.39 -7.41
C PHE A 46 -5.31 3.73 -6.22
N TYR A 47 -4.79 2.53 -6.46
CA TYR A 47 -4.25 1.65 -5.45
C TYR A 47 -2.83 1.19 -5.83
N PRO A 48 -1.79 1.97 -5.46
CA PRO A 48 -0.41 1.58 -5.66
C PRO A 48 0.00 0.51 -4.64
N MET A 49 0.39 -0.67 -5.14
CA MET A 49 0.90 -1.77 -4.31
C MET A 49 2.38 -1.99 -4.56
N LEU A 50 3.12 -2.31 -3.48
CA LEU A 50 4.51 -2.76 -3.59
C LEU A 50 4.54 -4.29 -3.64
N LEU A 51 5.46 -4.83 -4.44
CA LEU A 51 5.78 -6.25 -4.51
C LEU A 51 7.27 -6.43 -4.25
N ILE A 52 7.65 -7.58 -3.70
CA ILE A 52 9.04 -7.88 -3.35
C ILE A 52 9.66 -8.70 -4.47
N ASP A 53 10.64 -8.10 -5.17
CA ASP A 53 11.42 -8.74 -6.25
C ASP A 53 12.37 -9.81 -5.68
N SER A 54 11.81 -10.96 -5.34
CA SER A 54 12.50 -12.15 -4.82
C SER A 54 11.88 -13.42 -5.41
N TYR A 55 12.67 -14.47 -5.61
CA TYR A 55 12.18 -15.75 -6.14
C TYR A 55 11.09 -16.38 -5.28
N GLU A 56 11.12 -16.15 -3.96
CA GLU A 56 10.13 -16.67 -3.01
C GLU A 56 8.82 -15.88 -3.02
N LYS A 57 8.80 -14.71 -3.68
CA LYS A 57 7.63 -13.81 -3.75
C LYS A 57 6.95 -13.62 -2.39
N PRO A 58 7.71 -13.24 -1.34
CA PRO A 58 7.13 -13.11 -0.02
C PRO A 58 6.02 -12.06 -0.05
N TRP A 59 4.96 -12.32 0.70
CA TRP A 59 3.87 -11.36 0.87
C TRP A 59 4.37 -10.13 1.63
N ARG A 60 3.94 -8.93 1.18
CA ARG A 60 4.33 -7.64 1.77
C ARG A 60 3.98 -7.51 3.25
N GLY A 61 2.95 -8.23 3.71
CA GLY A 61 2.58 -8.30 5.12
C GLY A 61 3.65 -8.90 6.00
N ARG A 62 4.61 -9.67 5.45
CA ARG A 62 5.73 -10.26 6.18
C ARG A 62 7.00 -9.41 6.18
N MET A 63 6.96 -8.20 5.63
CA MET A 63 8.08 -7.27 5.75
C MET A 63 8.17 -6.80 7.20
N TYR A 64 9.35 -6.90 7.79
CA TYR A 64 9.59 -6.52 9.17
C TYR A 64 10.74 -5.50 9.27
N VAL A 65 10.78 -4.82 10.41
CA VAL A 65 11.81 -3.87 10.80
C VAL A 65 12.36 -4.28 12.15
N ASN A 66 13.63 -3.99 12.42
CA ASN A 66 14.26 -4.33 13.69
C ASN A 66 14.20 -3.17 14.69
N ASP A 67 14.24 -1.93 14.18
CA ASP A 67 14.28 -0.73 15.00
C ASP A 67 13.67 0.49 14.28
N ALA A 68 13.72 1.66 14.94
CA ALA A 68 13.26 2.91 14.37
C ALA A 68 14.07 3.35 13.14
N LYS A 69 15.33 2.92 13.02
CA LYS A 69 16.19 3.31 11.90
C LYS A 69 15.76 2.58 10.62
N ASP A 70 15.39 1.31 10.72
CA ASP A 70 14.80 0.57 9.60
C ASP A 70 13.51 1.23 9.10
N ILE A 71 12.66 1.73 10.01
CA ILE A 71 11.44 2.47 9.67
C ILE A 71 11.76 3.77 8.92
N GLU A 72 12.70 4.56 9.42
CA GLU A 72 13.17 5.77 8.73
C GLU A 72 13.71 5.45 7.34
N ASN A 73 14.54 4.42 7.21
CA ASN A 73 15.13 4.04 5.93
C ASN A 73 14.05 3.55 4.94
N PHE A 74 13.06 2.79 5.42
CA PHE A 74 11.95 2.31 4.58
C PHE A 74 11.09 3.47 4.07
N PHE A 75 10.69 4.42 4.91
CA PHE A 75 9.81 5.52 4.49
C PHE A 75 10.56 6.68 3.81
N ASP A 76 11.66 7.12 4.41
CA ASP A 76 12.34 8.39 4.09
C ASP A 76 13.71 8.20 3.42
N GLY A 77 14.16 6.95 3.23
CA GLY A 77 15.39 6.66 2.49
C GLY A 77 15.37 7.20 1.05
N GLU A 78 16.53 7.21 0.40
CA GLU A 78 16.70 7.78 -0.95
C GLU A 78 15.68 7.24 -1.99
N ASN A 79 15.31 5.97 -1.85
CA ASN A 79 14.29 5.27 -2.64
C ASN A 79 13.14 4.74 -1.76
N GLY A 80 12.88 5.41 -0.64
CA GLY A 80 11.88 5.02 0.34
C GLY A 80 10.44 5.10 -0.16
N TYR A 81 9.55 4.50 0.62
CA TYR A 81 8.13 4.33 0.33
C TYR A 81 7.40 5.65 0.07
N ASN A 82 7.78 6.73 0.76
CA ASN A 82 7.18 8.06 0.55
C ASN A 82 7.39 8.53 -0.90
N LYS A 83 8.57 8.31 -1.49
CA LYS A 83 8.86 8.70 -2.87
C LYS A 83 7.97 7.95 -3.88
N PHE A 84 7.74 6.67 -3.64
CA PHE A 84 6.86 5.83 -4.45
C PHE A 84 5.42 6.35 -4.41
N ILE A 85 4.85 6.52 -3.23
CA ILE A 85 3.45 6.94 -3.06
C ILE A 85 3.22 8.37 -3.54
N LEU A 86 4.12 9.31 -3.22
CA LEU A 86 4.00 10.71 -3.62
C LEU A 86 4.19 10.90 -5.13
N HIS A 87 4.98 10.05 -5.80
CA HIS A 87 5.04 10.04 -7.26
C HIS A 87 3.67 9.72 -7.86
N TYR A 88 3.01 8.67 -7.38
CA TYR A 88 1.67 8.30 -7.86
C TYR A 88 0.61 9.33 -7.52
N ALA A 89 0.61 9.90 -6.31
CA ALA A 89 -0.29 10.99 -5.96
C ALA A 89 -0.17 12.17 -6.94
N LYS A 90 1.06 12.56 -7.33
CA LYS A 90 1.28 13.61 -8.34
C LYS A 90 0.78 13.19 -9.73
N LEU A 91 1.05 11.95 -10.14
CA LEU A 91 0.67 11.41 -11.45
C LEU A 91 -0.86 11.42 -11.65
N VAL A 92 -1.61 11.02 -10.61
CA VAL A 92 -3.06 10.80 -10.71
C VAL A 92 -3.89 12.01 -10.27
N LYS A 93 -3.24 13.12 -9.90
CA LYS A 93 -3.93 14.35 -9.48
C LYS A 93 -4.96 14.79 -10.52
N GLY A 94 -6.19 15.03 -10.04
CA GLY A 94 -7.33 15.44 -10.86
C GLY A 94 -7.99 14.31 -11.67
N LYS A 95 -7.53 13.07 -11.55
CA LYS A 95 -8.02 11.92 -12.34
C LYS A 95 -8.72 10.84 -11.51
N VAL A 96 -8.68 10.95 -10.19
CA VAL A 96 -9.17 9.90 -9.26
C VAL A 96 -10.14 10.49 -8.25
N LYS A 97 -10.97 9.62 -7.68
CA LYS A 97 -11.92 9.93 -6.61
C LYS A 97 -11.50 9.35 -5.27
N ALA A 98 -10.66 8.31 -5.29
CA ALA A 98 -10.02 7.76 -4.11
C ALA A 98 -8.57 7.37 -4.37
N PHE A 99 -7.75 7.35 -3.32
CA PHE A 99 -6.34 7.00 -3.36
C PHE A 99 -5.95 6.22 -2.10
N LEU A 100 -5.32 5.06 -2.26
CA LEU A 100 -4.81 4.28 -1.14
C LEU A 100 -3.32 4.56 -0.92
N ILE A 101 -2.94 4.87 0.33
CA ILE A 101 -1.55 5.19 0.70
C ILE A 101 -0.70 3.95 0.97
N GLY A 102 -1.33 2.77 1.06
CA GLY A 102 -0.69 1.51 1.34
C GLY A 102 -1.70 0.42 1.67
N SER A 103 -1.20 -0.80 1.86
CA SER A 103 -2.03 -1.95 2.22
C SER A 103 -1.24 -3.13 2.74
N GLU A 104 -1.88 -3.91 3.62
CA GLU A 104 -1.46 -5.21 4.12
C GLU A 104 0.01 -5.24 4.58
N MET A 105 0.49 -4.19 5.27
CA MET A 105 1.85 -4.11 5.82
C MET A 105 1.90 -4.64 7.25
N VAL A 106 1.28 -5.79 7.47
CA VAL A 106 0.95 -6.38 8.77
C VAL A 106 2.08 -6.32 9.79
N GLU A 107 3.24 -6.90 9.50
CA GLU A 107 4.36 -6.94 10.44
C GLU A 107 5.01 -5.56 10.64
N LEU A 108 4.91 -4.65 9.68
CA LEU A 108 5.38 -3.26 9.84
C LEU A 108 4.46 -2.47 10.76
N THR A 109 3.14 -2.51 10.52
CA THR A 109 2.17 -1.71 11.29
C THR A 109 2.04 -2.21 12.72
N LYS A 110 2.28 -3.50 12.96
CA LYS A 110 2.37 -4.11 14.30
C LYS A 110 3.64 -3.77 15.07
N PHE A 111 4.71 -3.35 14.39
CA PHE A 111 5.99 -3.13 15.06
C PHE A 111 5.84 -2.07 16.15
N LYS A 112 6.17 -2.47 17.38
CA LYS A 112 6.08 -1.63 18.57
C LYS A 112 7.47 -1.38 19.12
N THR A 113 7.84 -0.11 19.23
CA THR A 113 9.12 0.31 19.84
C THR A 113 9.16 0.00 21.34
N SER A 114 10.35 0.07 21.93
CA SER A 114 10.57 -0.15 23.37
C SER A 114 9.78 0.82 24.26
N ASP A 115 9.43 2.01 23.77
CA ASP A 115 8.59 3.01 24.45
C ASP A 115 7.10 2.90 24.11
N ASN A 116 6.66 1.75 23.58
CA ASN A 116 5.26 1.45 23.22
C ASN A 116 4.65 2.39 22.15
N LYS A 117 5.43 2.77 21.14
CA LYS A 117 4.94 3.55 19.99
C LYS A 117 4.88 2.70 18.72
N PHE A 118 3.94 3.03 17.85
CA PHE A 118 3.76 2.43 16.52
C PHE A 118 4.24 3.41 15.45
N LEU A 119 5.55 3.53 15.29
CA LEU A 119 6.14 4.57 14.43
C LEU A 119 5.78 4.41 12.95
N VAL A 120 5.50 3.19 12.48
CA VAL A 120 4.99 2.96 11.12
C VAL A 120 3.62 3.63 10.93
N VAL A 121 2.75 3.55 11.93
CA VAL A 121 1.44 4.22 11.91
C VAL A 121 1.61 5.73 11.85
N ASP A 122 2.56 6.29 12.61
CA ASP A 122 2.90 7.72 12.56
C ASP A 122 3.39 8.13 11.16
N LYS A 123 4.28 7.33 10.54
CA LYS A 123 4.75 7.58 9.17
C LYS A 123 3.64 7.51 8.13
N LEU A 124 2.67 6.60 8.28
CA LEU A 124 1.51 6.50 7.41
C LEU A 124 0.60 7.75 7.53
N ILE A 125 0.42 8.29 8.74
CA ILE A 125 -0.33 9.54 8.95
C ILE A 125 0.38 10.71 8.26
N ASP A 126 1.70 10.83 8.43
CA ASP A 126 2.50 11.87 7.77
C ASP A 126 2.44 11.74 6.24
N LEU A 127 2.46 10.52 5.71
CA LEU A 127 2.28 10.25 4.28
C LEU A 127 0.87 10.65 3.81
N ALA A 128 -0.18 10.30 4.56
CA ALA A 128 -1.56 10.69 4.27
C ALA A 128 -1.71 12.22 4.19
N LYS A 129 -1.11 12.95 5.13
CA LYS A 129 -1.06 14.42 5.12
C LYS A 129 -0.41 14.97 3.85
N GLN A 130 0.71 14.41 3.43
CA GLN A 130 1.40 14.84 2.21
C GLN A 130 0.57 14.53 0.95
N VAL A 131 -0.05 13.35 0.88
CA VAL A 131 -0.96 12.96 -0.21
C VAL A 131 -2.17 13.89 -0.25
N ARG A 132 -2.77 14.25 0.90
CA ARG A 132 -3.83 15.25 1.00
C ARG A 132 -3.41 16.60 0.43
N GLY A 133 -2.20 17.06 0.74
CA GLY A 133 -1.63 18.29 0.18
C GLY A 133 -1.53 18.27 -1.35
N ILE A 134 -1.31 17.09 -1.95
CA ILE A 134 -1.20 16.93 -3.41
C ILE A 134 -2.58 16.83 -4.07
N LEU A 135 -3.42 15.91 -3.58
CA LEU A 135 -4.69 15.52 -4.21
C LEU A 135 -5.85 16.45 -3.83
N GLY A 136 -5.74 17.18 -2.72
CA GLY A 136 -6.78 18.07 -2.21
C GLY A 136 -7.90 17.35 -1.47
N LYS A 137 -8.88 18.12 -1.00
CA LYS A 137 -9.99 17.62 -0.16
C LYS A 137 -11.05 16.79 -0.89
N ASN A 138 -11.06 16.83 -2.23
CA ASN A 138 -12.10 16.18 -3.04
C ASN A 138 -11.76 14.73 -3.42
N VAL A 139 -10.59 14.23 -3.03
CA VAL A 139 -10.17 12.85 -3.26
C VAL A 139 -10.17 12.14 -1.93
N MET A 140 -10.87 11.00 -1.83
CA MET A 140 -10.86 10.20 -0.62
C MET A 140 -9.49 9.51 -0.45
N ILE A 141 -8.97 9.45 0.76
CA ILE A 141 -7.66 8.87 1.10
C ILE A 141 -7.88 7.82 2.18
N SER A 142 -7.26 6.65 2.02
CA SER A 142 -7.28 5.60 3.04
C SER A 142 -6.06 4.69 2.95
N TYR A 143 -5.98 3.72 3.86
CA TYR A 143 -5.07 2.59 3.89
C TYR A 143 -5.92 1.31 3.91
N ALA A 144 -5.61 0.34 3.05
CA ALA A 144 -6.34 -0.93 2.98
C ALA A 144 -5.65 -1.99 3.84
N ALA A 145 -6.09 -2.12 5.09
CA ALA A 145 -5.50 -3.05 6.05
C ALA A 145 -5.83 -4.51 5.69
N ASP A 146 -4.93 -5.44 5.98
CA ASP A 146 -5.30 -6.86 6.03
C ASP A 146 -6.40 -7.08 7.08
N TRP A 147 -7.29 -8.05 6.86
CA TRP A 147 -8.31 -8.39 7.85
C TRP A 147 -7.74 -8.78 9.23
N SER A 148 -6.51 -9.32 9.28
CA SER A 148 -5.80 -9.64 10.53
C SER A 148 -5.04 -8.46 11.15
N GLU A 149 -4.87 -7.34 10.43
CA GLU A 149 -4.31 -6.09 11.01
C GLU A 149 -5.32 -5.38 11.89
N TYR A 150 -6.61 -5.42 11.50
CA TYR A 150 -7.67 -4.73 12.25
C TYR A 150 -7.95 -5.39 13.61
N HIS A 151 -7.95 -6.73 13.65
CA HIS A 151 -8.31 -7.49 14.83
C HIS A 151 -7.13 -8.33 15.32
N HIS A 152 -6.20 -7.68 16.03
CA HIS A 152 -5.08 -8.39 16.64
C HIS A 152 -5.53 -9.22 17.83
N THR A 153 -5.43 -10.55 17.74
CA THR A 153 -5.73 -11.45 18.86
C THR A 153 -4.64 -11.47 19.93
N ASP A 154 -3.41 -11.02 19.63
CA ASP A 154 -2.34 -11.00 20.64
C ASP A 154 -2.42 -9.70 21.44
N GLY A 155 -3.23 -9.72 22.49
CA GLY A 155 -3.23 -8.69 23.54
C GLY A 155 -4.15 -7.47 23.29
N GLY A 156 -4.97 -7.48 22.23
CA GLY A 156 -6.07 -6.50 22.05
C GLY A 156 -5.64 -5.09 21.64
N TRP A 157 -4.51 -4.94 20.94
CA TRP A 157 -4.01 -3.63 20.51
C TRP A 157 -4.60 -3.19 19.17
N TYR A 158 -5.23 -2.02 19.15
CA TYR A 158 -5.79 -1.37 17.94
C TYR A 158 -4.83 -0.31 17.39
N PHE A 159 -3.65 -0.74 16.94
CA PHE A 159 -2.59 0.20 16.52
C PHE A 159 -2.98 1.06 15.30
N LEU A 160 -3.89 0.58 14.44
CA LEU A 160 -4.41 1.35 13.31
C LEU A 160 -5.46 2.39 13.67
N ASP A 161 -6.03 2.39 14.88
CA ASP A 161 -7.05 3.37 15.28
C ASP A 161 -6.54 4.79 15.16
N LYS A 162 -5.26 5.03 15.49
CA LYS A 162 -4.64 6.34 15.34
C LYS A 162 -4.60 6.80 13.88
N LEU A 163 -4.36 5.87 12.94
CA LEU A 163 -4.39 6.17 11.52
C LEU A 163 -5.82 6.48 11.06
N TRP A 164 -6.80 5.64 11.40
CA TRP A 164 -8.19 5.85 10.97
C TRP A 164 -8.88 7.03 11.64
N ALA A 165 -8.45 7.43 12.85
CA ALA A 165 -8.90 8.64 13.51
C ALA A 165 -8.22 9.92 12.96
N SER A 166 -7.21 9.78 12.08
CA SER A 166 -6.54 10.92 11.47
C SER A 166 -7.49 11.69 10.55
N GLU A 167 -7.48 13.02 10.63
CA GLU A 167 -8.21 13.91 9.71
C GLU A 167 -7.80 13.73 8.22
N TYR A 168 -6.67 13.06 7.96
CA TYR A 168 -6.17 12.80 6.61
C TYR A 168 -6.68 11.49 6.00
N ILE A 169 -7.43 10.68 6.76
CA ILE A 169 -8.05 9.43 6.31
C ILE A 169 -9.57 9.60 6.27
N ASP A 170 -10.19 9.34 5.12
CA ASP A 170 -11.63 9.59 4.92
C ASP A 170 -12.51 8.36 5.18
N PHE A 171 -11.93 7.17 5.14
CA PHE A 171 -12.66 5.91 5.35
C PHE A 171 -11.73 4.80 5.85
N ILE A 172 -12.31 3.77 6.46
CA ILE A 172 -11.62 2.55 6.88
C ILE A 172 -11.59 1.58 5.68
N GLY A 173 -10.39 1.20 5.25
CA GLY A 173 -10.20 0.17 4.22
C GLY A 173 -9.74 -1.15 4.85
N ILE A 174 -10.42 -2.26 4.52
CA ILE A 174 -10.05 -3.61 4.94
C ILE A 174 -10.13 -4.55 3.75
N ASP A 175 -9.05 -5.28 3.49
CA ASP A 175 -8.99 -6.41 2.58
C ASP A 175 -9.60 -7.64 3.29
N ALA A 176 -10.93 -7.76 3.15
CA ALA A 176 -11.81 -8.58 3.97
C ALA A 176 -11.86 -10.07 3.55
N TYR A 177 -10.73 -10.77 3.66
CA TYR A 177 -10.65 -12.23 3.43
C TYR A 177 -11.15 -13.05 4.64
N PHE A 178 -12.34 -12.71 5.14
CA PHE A 178 -12.91 -13.39 6.30
C PHE A 178 -13.32 -14.83 5.96
N PRO A 179 -13.11 -15.79 6.88
CA PRO A 179 -13.59 -17.15 6.68
C PRO A 179 -15.14 -17.16 6.64
N LEU A 180 -15.70 -17.93 5.69
CA LEU A 180 -17.17 -18.09 5.58
C LEU A 180 -17.76 -18.84 6.77
N THR A 181 -17.00 -19.75 7.38
CA THR A 181 -17.39 -20.54 8.54
C THR A 181 -16.24 -20.67 9.52
N SER A 182 -16.53 -20.88 10.80
CA SER A 182 -15.52 -21.08 11.86
C SER A 182 -14.72 -22.38 11.75
N ASN A 183 -15.14 -23.31 10.88
CA ASN A 183 -14.50 -24.61 10.69
C ASN A 183 -13.80 -24.65 9.32
N ASP A 184 -12.60 -25.23 9.28
CA ASP A 184 -11.91 -25.55 8.04
C ASP A 184 -12.72 -26.59 7.25
N LYS A 185 -13.23 -26.21 6.07
CA LYS A 185 -13.77 -27.19 5.12
C LYS A 185 -12.63 -27.71 4.26
N THR A 186 -12.22 -28.96 4.49
CA THR A 186 -11.20 -29.67 3.68
C THR A 186 -11.76 -30.29 2.39
N THR A 187 -13.05 -30.12 2.13
CA THR A 187 -13.74 -30.61 0.93
C THR A 187 -14.32 -29.44 0.16
N TYR A 188 -13.79 -29.21 -1.05
CA TYR A 188 -14.45 -28.33 -2.02
C TYR A 188 -15.70 -29.05 -2.52
N ASP A 189 -16.87 -28.44 -2.38
CA ASP A 189 -18.08 -28.89 -3.07
C ASP A 189 -17.94 -28.55 -4.56
N ILE A 190 -17.20 -29.39 -5.29
CA ILE A 190 -17.29 -29.49 -6.75
C ILE A 190 -18.38 -30.52 -7.06
N ASN A 191 -19.61 -30.04 -7.17
CA ASN A 191 -20.71 -30.79 -7.79
C ASN A 191 -20.64 -30.64 -9.32
#